data_AF-A0A3D5XP65-F1
#
_entry.id   AF-A0A3D5XP65-F1
#
_cell.length_a   1.000
_cell.length_b   1.000
_cell.length_c   1.000
_cell.angle_alpha   90.00
_cell.angle_beta   90.00
_cell.angle_gamma   90.00
#
_symmetry.space_group_name_H-M   'P 1'
#
loop_
_entity.id
_entity.type
_entity.pdbx_description
1 polymer ?
#
loop_
_entity_poly.entity_id
_entity_poly.type
_entity_poly.pdbx_seq_one_letter_code
_entity_poly.pdbx_strand_id
1 'polypeptide(L)'
;MNKIKKAFDTIHAKEELKEKTRQYIYDNVYNKKHSFNKNKSNKLVLALATVLIMFITISTYITPVMAISIDSQSSIQFEVNKFNRVISVSAYDDNTNKIIQSLNLKHSNYEDALDLIINELESKNIIDEDTYVNISISTKDNNMGNKVLNEVENKYKEHYKNLNCNNTDASYQNEAKKHNMSVGKYQEYKNSQQNNPNLTIEEFKKSCIDQCEHKNQQKGKNK
;
A
#
# COMPACT_ATOMS: atom_id res chain seq x y z
N MET A 1 84.18 5.48 45.64
CA MET A 1 83.04 6.33 45.20
C MET A 1 83.30 6.75 43.74
N ASN A 2 82.43 6.37 42.82
CA ASN A 2 82.73 6.33 41.38
C ASN A 2 82.68 7.75 40.76
N LYS A 3 83.82 8.28 40.28
CA LYS A 3 83.95 9.63 39.69
C LYS A 3 83.03 9.85 38.48
N ILE A 4 82.78 8.78 37.74
CA ILE A 4 81.89 8.81 36.56
C ILE A 4 80.46 9.15 36.99
N LYS A 5 79.97 8.57 38.10
CA LYS A 5 78.61 8.82 38.60
C LYS A 5 78.41 10.30 38.99
N LYS A 6 79.38 10.90 39.67
CA LYS A 6 79.33 12.33 40.04
C LYS A 6 79.30 13.28 38.83
N ALA A 7 79.97 12.93 37.74
CA ALA A 7 79.97 13.74 36.52
C ALA A 7 78.57 13.78 35.87
N PHE A 8 77.87 12.65 35.87
CA PHE A 8 76.49 12.59 35.36
C PHE A 8 75.46 13.21 36.32
N ASP A 9 75.67 13.11 37.64
CA ASP A 9 74.80 13.75 38.64
C ASP A 9 74.78 15.28 38.51
N THR A 10 75.76 15.89 37.82
CA THR A 10 75.79 17.35 37.61
C THR A 10 74.97 17.77 36.39
N ILE A 11 74.66 16.84 35.48
CA ILE A 11 73.95 17.12 34.23
C ILE A 11 72.44 17.02 34.48
N HIS A 12 71.79 18.16 34.66
CA HIS A 12 70.33 18.25 34.74
C HIS A 12 69.77 18.94 33.51
N ALA A 13 68.66 18.40 32.99
CA ALA A 13 67.87 19.12 31.99
C ALA A 13 67.32 20.41 32.60
N LYS A 14 67.42 21.51 31.86
CA LYS A 14 66.80 22.79 32.23
C LYS A 14 65.29 22.59 32.44
N GLU A 15 64.71 23.26 33.42
CA GLU A 15 63.28 23.14 33.74
C GLU A 15 62.37 23.42 32.53
N GLU A 16 62.75 24.38 31.68
CA GLU A 16 62.06 24.67 30.42
C GLU A 16 61.97 23.45 29.49
N LEU A 17 63.03 22.62 29.44
CA LEU A 17 63.06 21.41 28.63
C LEU A 17 62.16 20.31 29.23
N LYS A 18 62.11 20.23 30.56
CA LYS A 18 61.22 19.29 31.26
C LYS A 18 59.76 19.67 31.06
N GLU A 19 59.42 20.95 31.16
CA GLU A 19 58.06 21.45 30.91
C GLU A 19 57.63 21.23 29.47
N LYS A 20 58.48 21.59 28.49
CA LYS A 20 58.20 21.33 27.07
C LYS A 20 58.00 19.84 26.80
N THR A 21 58.83 18.98 27.40
CA THR A 21 58.69 17.52 27.25
C THR A 21 57.40 17.02 27.91
N ARG A 22 57.07 17.53 29.10
CA ARG A 22 55.84 17.17 29.81
C ARG A 22 54.59 17.58 29.02
N GLN A 23 54.59 18.79 28.47
CA GLN A 23 53.50 19.29 27.63
C GLN A 23 53.40 18.50 26.33
N TYR A 24 54.52 18.22 25.66
CA TYR A 24 54.56 17.36 24.49
C TYR A 24 54.02 15.95 24.76
N ILE A 25 54.39 15.33 25.88
CA ILE A 25 53.87 14.02 26.29
C ILE A 25 52.38 14.10 26.61
N TYR A 26 51.93 15.15 27.30
CA TYR A 26 50.51 15.37 27.59
C TYR A 26 49.69 15.46 26.30
N ASP A 27 50.13 16.26 25.34
CA ASP A 27 49.43 16.50 24.09
C ASP A 27 49.47 15.31 23.13
N ASN A 28 50.59 14.57 23.08
CA ASN A 28 50.79 13.54 22.05
C ASN A 28 50.61 12.11 22.55
N VAL A 29 50.70 11.86 23.85
CA VAL A 29 50.61 10.52 24.45
C VAL A 29 49.32 10.35 25.25
N TYR A 30 48.95 11.33 26.07
CA TYR A 30 47.73 11.26 26.89
C TYR A 30 46.48 11.68 26.11
N ASN A 31 46.50 12.81 25.40
CA ASN A 31 45.34 13.29 24.64
C ASN A 31 44.98 12.43 23.41
N LYS A 32 45.95 11.67 22.86
CA LYS A 32 45.69 10.77 21.72
C LYS A 32 44.81 9.57 22.09
N LYS A 33 44.76 9.19 23.38
CA LYS A 33 43.86 8.13 23.87
C LYS A 33 42.39 8.55 23.88
N HIS A 34 42.03 9.83 23.74
CA HIS A 34 40.63 10.26 23.64
C HIS A 34 40.03 10.22 22.23
N SER A 35 40.78 9.80 21.21
CA SER A 35 40.19 9.41 19.92
C SER A 35 39.59 8.00 19.98
N PHE A 36 38.85 7.68 21.04
CA PHE A 36 37.99 6.51 21.05
C PHE A 36 36.78 6.79 20.14
N ASN A 37 36.79 6.17 18.96
CA ASN A 37 35.60 5.73 18.24
C ASN A 37 34.64 6.76 17.62
N LYS A 38 35.15 7.81 16.94
CA LYS A 38 34.33 8.58 15.97
C LYS A 38 33.69 7.70 14.87
N ASN A 39 34.23 6.50 14.62
CA ASN A 39 33.69 5.56 13.63
C ASN A 39 32.51 4.73 14.13
N LYS A 40 32.29 4.56 15.45
CA LYS A 40 31.12 3.81 15.97
C LYS A 40 29.85 4.65 15.94
N SER A 41 29.94 5.96 16.24
CA SER A 41 28.81 6.89 16.11
C SER A 41 28.32 6.99 14.66
N ASN A 42 29.23 7.03 13.69
CA ASN A 42 28.87 7.09 12.27
C ASN A 42 28.18 5.80 11.78
N LYS A 43 28.56 4.62 12.32
CA LYS A 43 27.88 3.35 12.01
C LYS A 43 26.47 3.28 12.60
N LEU A 44 26.27 3.78 13.82
CA LEU A 44 24.94 3.86 14.44
C LEU A 44 24.04 4.85 13.71
N VAL A 45 24.56 6.02 13.34
CA VAL A 45 23.81 7.01 12.54
C VAL A 45 23.43 6.43 11.19
N LEU A 46 24.35 5.74 10.50
CA LEU A 46 24.05 5.09 9.23
C LEU A 46 22.99 3.99 9.39
N ALA A 47 23.09 3.15 10.42
CA ALA A 47 22.10 2.12 10.69
C ALA A 47 20.70 2.72 10.97
N LEU A 48 20.62 3.75 11.82
CA LEU A 48 19.36 4.45 12.09
C LEU A 48 18.78 5.11 10.83
N ALA A 49 19.62 5.73 10.00
CA ALA A 49 19.19 6.29 8.72
C ALA A 49 18.63 5.22 7.78
N THR A 50 19.28 4.05 7.67
CA THR A 50 18.77 2.94 6.82
C THR A 50 17.43 2.40 7.32
N VAL A 51 17.26 2.29 8.64
CA VAL A 51 16.00 1.86 9.26
C VAL A 51 14.89 2.87 8.97
N LEU A 52 15.17 4.17 9.12
CA LEU A 52 14.21 5.23 8.80
C LEU A 52 13.80 5.20 7.32
N ILE A 53 14.76 5.05 6.40
CA ILE A 53 14.48 4.92 4.97
C ILE A 53 13.63 3.68 4.69
N MET A 54 13.93 2.54 5.34
CA MET A 54 13.13 1.31 5.22
C MET A 54 11.70 1.53 5.72
N PHE A 55 11.50 2.19 6.86
CA PHE A 55 10.16 2.50 7.36
C PHE A 55 9.38 3.41 6.41
N ILE A 56 10.02 4.46 5.88
CA ILE A 56 9.37 5.39 4.94
C ILE A 56 8.99 4.67 3.65
N THR A 57 9.89 3.84 3.11
CA THR A 57 9.63 3.10 1.86
C THR A 57 8.51 2.08 2.03
N ILE A 58 8.51 1.30 3.11
CA ILE A 58 7.43 0.34 3.41
C ILE A 58 6.11 1.08 3.62
N SER A 59 6.10 2.13 4.46
CA SER A 59 4.89 2.92 4.73
C SER A 59 4.29 3.50 3.44
N THR A 60 5.15 4.07 2.58
CA THR A 60 4.73 4.61 1.29
C THR A 60 4.18 3.52 0.37
N TYR A 61 4.74 2.32 0.42
CA TYR A 61 4.30 1.20 -0.41
C TYR A 61 2.94 0.64 0.04
N ILE A 62 2.69 0.53 1.35
CA ILE A 62 1.45 -0.06 1.89
C ILE A 62 0.31 0.97 2.04
N THR A 63 0.53 2.23 1.65
CA THR A 63 -0.51 3.26 1.72
C THR A 63 -1.36 3.23 0.45
N PRO A 64 -2.68 2.96 0.55
CA PRO A 64 -3.58 3.03 -0.60
C PRO A 64 -3.80 4.48 -1.01
N VAL A 65 -3.84 4.73 -2.32
CA VAL A 65 -4.25 6.02 -2.89
C VAL A 65 -5.57 5.93 -3.65
N MET A 66 -5.96 4.71 -4.03
CA MET A 66 -7.14 4.42 -4.82
C MET A 66 -7.70 3.05 -4.43
N ALA A 67 -9.01 2.90 -4.51
CA ALA A 67 -9.68 1.60 -4.54
C ALA A 67 -10.43 1.47 -5.87
N ILE A 68 -10.42 0.28 -6.45
CA ILE A 68 -11.21 -0.07 -7.63
C ILE A 68 -12.10 -1.24 -7.25
N SER A 69 -13.39 -1.14 -7.50
CA SER A 69 -14.32 -2.26 -7.38
C SER A 69 -14.90 -2.67 -8.72
N ILE A 70 -15.11 -3.98 -8.88
CA ILE A 70 -15.86 -4.60 -9.96
C ILE A 70 -17.11 -5.21 -9.32
N ASP A 71 -18.26 -4.69 -9.71
CA ASP A 71 -19.55 -5.00 -9.13
C ASP A 71 -20.50 -5.51 -10.22
N SER A 72 -21.00 -6.72 -10.01
CA SER A 72 -22.06 -7.34 -10.81
C SER A 72 -22.92 -8.17 -9.84
N GLN A 73 -23.24 -9.42 -10.19
CA GLN A 73 -23.78 -10.39 -9.25
C GLN A 73 -22.84 -10.58 -8.05
N SER A 74 -21.54 -10.63 -8.32
CA SER A 74 -20.48 -10.68 -7.34
C SER A 74 -19.80 -9.32 -7.15
N SER A 75 -19.03 -9.17 -6.08
CA SER A 75 -18.35 -7.91 -5.78
C SER A 75 -16.92 -8.15 -5.33
N ILE A 76 -15.98 -7.57 -6.07
CA ILE A 76 -14.53 -7.63 -5.79
C ILE A 76 -14.02 -6.21 -5.72
N GLN A 77 -13.19 -5.92 -4.72
CA GLN A 77 -12.50 -4.64 -4.57
C GLN A 77 -11.02 -4.87 -4.31
N PHE A 78 -10.17 -4.03 -4.89
CA PHE A 78 -8.76 -4.00 -4.54
C PHE A 78 -8.27 -2.58 -4.34
N GLU A 79 -7.27 -2.46 -3.46
CA GLU A 79 -6.65 -1.18 -3.12
C GLU A 79 -5.30 -1.08 -3.79
N VAL A 80 -5.02 0.10 -4.35
CA VAL A 80 -3.86 0.38 -5.19
C VAL A 80 -3.04 1.48 -4.53
N ASN A 81 -1.72 1.27 -4.44
CA ASN A 81 -0.79 2.27 -3.93
C ASN A 81 -0.36 3.26 -5.03
N LYS A 82 0.44 4.26 -4.65
CA LYS A 82 0.93 5.30 -5.58
C LYS A 82 1.85 4.77 -6.71
N PHE A 83 2.25 3.51 -6.66
CA PHE A 83 3.08 2.85 -7.66
C PHE A 83 2.24 1.96 -8.59
N ASN A 84 0.92 2.16 -8.62
CA ASN A 84 -0.05 1.36 -9.37
C ASN A 84 -0.05 -0.12 -8.97
N ARG A 85 0.41 -0.44 -7.75
CA ARG A 85 0.46 -1.83 -7.26
C ARG A 85 -0.73 -2.12 -6.36
N VAL A 86 -1.34 -3.28 -6.59
CA VAL A 86 -2.36 -3.82 -5.70
C VAL A 86 -1.73 -4.20 -4.36
N ILE A 87 -2.26 -3.67 -3.27
CA ILE A 87 -1.76 -3.93 -1.91
C ILE A 87 -2.76 -4.70 -1.04
N SER A 88 -4.04 -4.66 -1.41
CA SER A 88 -5.13 -5.37 -0.74
C SER A 88 -6.17 -5.80 -1.77
N VAL A 89 -6.79 -6.95 -1.55
CA VAL A 89 -7.92 -7.46 -2.35
C VAL A 89 -8.97 -7.98 -1.37
N SER A 90 -10.23 -7.70 -1.66
CA SER A 90 -11.40 -8.09 -0.88
C SER A 90 -12.47 -8.60 -1.83
N ALA A 91 -13.05 -9.74 -1.52
CA ALA A 91 -14.24 -10.28 -2.17
C ALA A 91 -15.37 -10.26 -1.15
N TYR A 92 -16.59 -9.95 -1.60
CA TYR A 92 -17.75 -9.80 -0.72
C TYR A 92 -18.78 -10.93 -0.90
N ASP A 93 -18.44 -11.96 -1.68
CA ASP A 93 -19.19 -13.21 -1.78
C ASP A 93 -18.23 -14.41 -1.75
N ASP A 94 -18.69 -15.55 -1.21
CA ASP A 94 -17.85 -16.73 -1.00
C ASP A 94 -17.32 -17.32 -2.31
N ASN A 95 -18.08 -17.19 -3.40
CA ASN A 95 -17.70 -17.69 -4.71
C ASN A 95 -16.53 -16.87 -5.27
N THR A 96 -16.61 -15.54 -5.25
CA THR A 96 -15.48 -14.70 -5.67
C THR A 96 -14.30 -14.75 -4.72
N ASN A 97 -14.51 -15.01 -3.42
CA ASN A 97 -13.40 -15.20 -2.50
C ASN A 97 -12.51 -16.39 -2.92
N LYS A 98 -13.10 -17.51 -3.35
CA LYS A 98 -12.35 -18.65 -3.90
C LYS A 98 -11.60 -18.28 -5.18
N ILE A 99 -12.20 -17.44 -6.02
CA ILE A 99 -11.60 -16.97 -7.28
C ILE A 99 -10.36 -16.14 -6.98
N ILE A 100 -10.50 -15.08 -6.19
CA ILE A 100 -9.37 -14.17 -5.91
C ILE A 100 -8.24 -14.86 -5.13
N GLN A 101 -8.54 -15.89 -4.32
CA GLN A 101 -7.52 -16.68 -3.62
C GLN A 101 -6.68 -17.55 -4.56
N SER A 102 -7.21 -17.90 -5.73
CA SER A 102 -6.46 -18.65 -6.75
C SER A 102 -5.57 -17.75 -7.63
N LEU A 103 -5.77 -16.43 -7.59
CA LEU A 103 -5.07 -15.45 -8.41
C LEU A 103 -3.94 -14.77 -7.64
N ASN A 104 -2.79 -14.57 -8.30
CA ASN A 104 -1.69 -13.80 -7.72
C ASN A 104 -1.85 -12.30 -8.00
N LEU A 105 -2.72 -11.64 -7.22
CA LEU A 105 -3.09 -10.24 -7.44
C LEU A 105 -2.25 -9.24 -6.62
N LYS A 106 -1.72 -9.63 -5.47
CA LYS A 106 -0.94 -8.70 -4.64
C LYS A 106 0.38 -8.35 -5.34
N HIS A 107 0.73 -7.08 -5.30
CA HIS A 107 1.92 -6.48 -5.91
C HIS A 107 1.93 -6.44 -7.45
N SER A 108 0.90 -6.96 -8.13
CA SER A 108 0.74 -6.76 -9.58
C SER A 108 0.35 -5.32 -9.91
N ASN A 109 0.49 -4.92 -11.18
CA ASN A 109 -0.15 -3.70 -11.65
C ASN A 109 -1.68 -3.86 -11.52
N TYR A 110 -2.40 -2.79 -11.21
CA TYR A 110 -3.86 -2.82 -11.13
C TYR A 110 -4.51 -3.16 -12.48
N GLU A 111 -3.92 -2.74 -13.61
CA GLU A 111 -4.44 -3.07 -14.94
C GLU A 111 -4.36 -4.59 -15.21
N ASP A 112 -3.22 -5.20 -14.88
CA ASP A 112 -3.04 -6.65 -14.96
C ASP A 112 -3.98 -7.38 -14.00
N ALA A 113 -4.19 -6.83 -12.80
CA ALA A 113 -5.13 -7.41 -11.82
C ALA A 113 -6.57 -7.36 -12.34
N LEU A 114 -6.99 -6.24 -12.94
CA LEU A 114 -8.30 -6.10 -13.57
C LEU A 114 -8.49 -7.16 -14.66
N ASP A 115 -7.53 -7.31 -15.56
CA ASP A 115 -7.57 -8.30 -16.63
C ASP A 115 -7.67 -9.72 -16.08
N LEU A 116 -6.84 -10.07 -15.10
CA LEU A 116 -6.86 -11.40 -14.49
C LEU A 116 -8.20 -11.70 -13.81
N ILE A 117 -8.77 -10.73 -13.08
CA ILE A 117 -10.07 -10.89 -12.43
C ILE A 117 -11.16 -11.08 -13.48
N ILE A 118 -11.22 -10.20 -14.48
CA ILE A 118 -12.25 -10.22 -15.53
C ILE A 118 -12.18 -11.55 -16.31
N ASN A 119 -10.99 -11.94 -16.79
CA ASN A 119 -10.81 -13.19 -17.51
C ASN A 119 -11.22 -14.41 -16.68
N GLU A 120 -10.90 -14.42 -15.39
CA GLU A 120 -11.26 -15.52 -14.51
C GLU A 120 -12.78 -15.58 -14.26
N LEU A 121 -13.44 -14.43 -14.10
CA LEU A 121 -14.90 -14.34 -13.98
C LEU A 121 -15.60 -14.85 -15.25
N GLU A 122 -15.08 -14.51 -16.42
CA GLU A 122 -15.60 -14.98 -17.72
C GLU A 122 -15.41 -16.48 -17.90
N SER A 123 -14.22 -16.99 -17.60
CA SER A 123 -13.91 -18.43 -17.70
C SER A 123 -14.84 -19.30 -16.84
N LYS A 124 -15.35 -18.73 -15.74
CA LYS A 124 -16.32 -19.37 -14.83
C LYS A 124 -17.77 -19.05 -15.16
N ASN A 125 -18.04 -18.34 -16.26
CA ASN A 125 -19.37 -17.91 -16.71
C ASN A 125 -20.12 -17.08 -15.65
N ILE A 126 -19.40 -16.29 -14.85
CA ILE A 126 -19.99 -15.37 -13.86
C ILE A 126 -20.39 -14.07 -14.53
N ILE A 127 -19.55 -13.58 -15.45
CA ILE A 127 -19.84 -12.45 -16.32
C ILE A 127 -19.72 -12.89 -17.78
N ASP A 128 -20.48 -12.23 -18.64
CA ASP A 128 -20.51 -12.37 -20.10
C ASP A 128 -20.75 -11.00 -20.75
N GLU A 129 -20.73 -10.91 -22.08
CA GLU A 129 -20.89 -9.66 -22.83
C GLU A 129 -22.19 -8.89 -22.52
N ASP A 130 -23.24 -9.60 -22.09
CA ASP A 130 -24.56 -9.05 -21.77
C ASP A 130 -24.71 -8.71 -20.28
N THR A 131 -23.76 -9.15 -19.45
CA THR A 131 -23.79 -8.94 -18.01
C THR A 131 -23.59 -7.46 -17.68
N TYR A 132 -24.40 -6.93 -16.76
CA TYR A 132 -24.17 -5.60 -16.20
C TYR A 132 -22.91 -5.65 -15.32
N VAL A 133 -21.92 -4.85 -15.68
CA VAL A 133 -20.65 -4.72 -14.96
C VAL A 133 -20.48 -3.26 -14.57
N ASN A 134 -20.38 -3.00 -13.28
CA ASN A 134 -20.11 -1.69 -12.71
C ASN A 134 -18.65 -1.65 -12.21
N ILE A 135 -17.82 -0.77 -12.75
CA ILE A 135 -16.45 -0.53 -12.27
C ILE A 135 -16.39 0.84 -11.62
N SER A 136 -16.13 0.87 -10.31
CA SER A 136 -16.07 2.09 -9.53
C SER A 136 -14.65 2.39 -9.07
N ILE A 137 -14.22 3.64 -9.26
CA ILE A 137 -12.89 4.14 -8.85
C ILE A 137 -13.07 5.13 -7.71
N SER A 138 -12.52 4.81 -6.55
CA SER A 138 -12.55 5.67 -5.36
C SER A 138 -11.16 6.19 -5.02
N THR A 139 -10.98 7.50 -5.14
CA THR A 139 -9.71 8.20 -4.85
C THR A 139 -9.97 9.63 -4.40
N LYS A 140 -9.04 10.19 -3.62
CA LYS A 140 -9.07 11.62 -3.24
C LYS A 140 -8.52 12.53 -4.35
N ASP A 141 -7.79 11.97 -5.31
CA ASP A 141 -7.22 12.70 -6.44
C ASP A 141 -8.12 12.54 -7.67
N ASN A 142 -8.92 13.56 -7.96
CA ASN A 142 -9.87 13.56 -9.07
C ASN A 142 -9.19 13.42 -10.44
N ASN A 143 -7.98 13.96 -10.61
CA ASN A 143 -7.26 13.85 -11.88
C ASN A 143 -6.80 12.40 -12.11
N MET A 144 -6.28 11.77 -11.06
CA MET A 144 -5.97 10.33 -11.09
C MET A 144 -7.22 9.50 -11.35
N GLY A 145 -8.32 9.78 -10.65
CA GLY A 145 -9.59 9.07 -10.81
C GLY A 145 -10.11 9.14 -12.24
N ASN A 146 -10.20 10.35 -12.82
CA ASN A 146 -10.64 10.55 -14.20
C ASN A 146 -9.72 9.88 -15.22
N LYS A 147 -8.40 9.89 -14.98
CA LYS A 147 -7.44 9.21 -15.86
C LYS A 147 -7.70 7.69 -15.87
N VAL A 148 -7.74 7.07 -14.68
CA VAL A 148 -7.94 5.62 -14.54
C VAL A 148 -9.32 5.23 -15.07
N LEU A 149 -10.35 6.01 -14.78
CA LEU A 149 -11.71 5.82 -15.29
C LEU A 149 -11.72 5.74 -16.82
N ASN A 150 -11.11 6.72 -17.50
CA ASN A 150 -11.04 6.77 -18.95
C ASN A 150 -10.23 5.59 -19.53
N GLU A 151 -9.15 5.19 -18.88
CA GLU A 151 -8.34 4.04 -19.31
C GLU A 151 -9.14 2.74 -19.22
N VAL A 152 -9.82 2.50 -18.11
CA VAL A 152 -10.65 1.31 -17.88
C VAL A 152 -11.85 1.28 -18.82
N GLU A 153 -12.59 2.39 -18.94
CA GLU A 153 -13.76 2.47 -19.81
C GLU A 153 -13.37 2.21 -21.28
N ASN A 154 -12.30 2.86 -21.78
CA ASN A 154 -11.85 2.63 -23.14
C ASN A 154 -11.41 1.19 -23.41
N LYS A 155 -10.86 0.51 -22.40
CA LYS A 155 -10.40 -0.87 -22.52
C LYS A 155 -11.55 -1.87 -22.61
N TYR A 156 -12.64 -1.67 -21.86
CA TYR A 156 -13.70 -2.68 -21.73
C TYR A 156 -15.03 -2.31 -22.40
N LYS A 157 -15.24 -1.06 -22.86
CA LYS A 157 -16.52 -0.61 -23.45
C LYS A 157 -16.98 -1.38 -24.69
N GLU A 158 -16.04 -1.94 -25.46
CA GLU A 158 -16.38 -2.73 -26.66
C GLU A 158 -16.67 -4.20 -26.32
N HIS A 159 -16.24 -4.65 -25.15
CA HIS A 159 -16.35 -6.04 -24.69
C HIS A 159 -17.65 -6.29 -23.93
N TYR A 160 -18.17 -5.29 -23.21
CA TYR A 160 -19.42 -5.40 -22.45
C TYR A 160 -20.46 -4.38 -22.95
N LYS A 161 -21.65 -4.88 -23.31
CA LYS A 161 -22.77 -4.04 -23.74
C LYS A 161 -23.31 -3.17 -22.60
N ASN A 162 -23.21 -3.68 -21.37
CA ASN A 162 -23.76 -3.07 -20.15
C ASN A 162 -22.66 -2.69 -19.15
N LEU A 163 -21.60 -2.04 -19.64
CA LEU A 163 -20.54 -1.49 -18.79
C LEU A 163 -20.95 -0.14 -18.20
N ASN A 164 -20.76 0.02 -16.89
CA ASN A 164 -20.83 1.30 -16.22
C ASN A 164 -19.49 1.57 -15.52
N CYS A 165 -18.83 2.66 -15.87
CA CYS A 165 -17.60 3.10 -15.21
C CYS A 165 -17.89 4.42 -14.49
N ASN A 166 -17.54 4.54 -13.20
CA ASN A 166 -17.74 5.78 -12.47
C ASN A 166 -16.68 6.05 -11.40
N ASN A 167 -16.54 7.33 -11.04
CA ASN A 167 -15.83 7.72 -9.83
C ASN A 167 -16.76 7.64 -8.62
N THR A 168 -16.22 7.21 -7.49
CA THR A 168 -16.89 7.17 -6.20
C THR A 168 -16.19 8.05 -5.18
N ASP A 169 -16.99 8.74 -4.36
CA ASP A 169 -16.48 9.55 -3.26
C ASP A 169 -15.62 8.69 -2.31
N ALA A 170 -14.36 9.10 -2.13
CA ALA A 170 -13.42 8.47 -1.21
C ALA A 170 -13.91 8.47 0.25
N SER A 171 -14.85 9.35 0.62
CA SER A 171 -15.48 9.36 1.93
C SER A 171 -16.28 8.07 2.22
N TYR A 172 -16.74 7.37 1.18
CA TYR A 172 -17.57 6.17 1.31
C TYR A 172 -16.77 4.91 1.68
N GLN A 173 -15.46 4.89 1.46
CA GLN A 173 -14.63 3.68 1.60
C GLN A 173 -14.67 3.10 3.02
N ASN A 174 -14.67 3.94 4.06
CA ASN A 174 -14.71 3.46 5.44
C ASN A 174 -16.07 2.87 5.81
N GLU A 175 -17.16 3.51 5.40
CA GLU A 175 -18.52 3.02 5.68
C GLU A 175 -18.82 1.74 4.87
N ALA A 176 -18.41 1.70 3.60
CA ALA A 176 -18.51 0.49 2.77
C ALA A 176 -17.84 -0.72 3.44
N LYS A 177 -16.61 -0.54 3.93
CA LYS A 177 -15.87 -1.58 4.67
C LYS A 177 -16.59 -2.02 5.94
N LYS A 178 -17.10 -1.08 6.76
CA LYS A 178 -17.85 -1.42 7.99
C LYS A 178 -19.06 -2.29 7.70
N HIS A 179 -19.68 -2.11 6.54
CA HIS A 179 -20.86 -2.85 6.13
C HIS A 179 -20.57 -4.06 5.23
N ASN A 180 -19.29 -4.47 5.07
CA ASN A 180 -18.89 -5.57 4.19
C ASN A 180 -19.40 -5.40 2.75
N MET A 181 -19.20 -4.22 2.18
CA MET A 181 -19.55 -3.90 0.80
C MET A 181 -18.36 -3.28 0.08
N SER A 182 -18.32 -3.44 -1.25
CA SER A 182 -17.46 -2.61 -2.10
C SER A 182 -17.92 -1.16 -2.06
N VAL A 183 -17.01 -0.28 -2.44
CA VAL A 183 -17.26 1.16 -2.57
C VAL A 183 -18.31 1.45 -3.65
N GLY A 184 -18.31 0.70 -4.76
CA GLY A 184 -19.31 0.79 -5.82
C GLY A 184 -20.72 0.40 -5.35
N LYS A 185 -20.88 -0.76 -4.69
CA LYS A 185 -22.19 -1.16 -4.12
C LYS A 185 -22.66 -0.20 -3.02
N TYR A 186 -21.75 0.36 -2.24
CA TYR A 186 -22.13 1.37 -1.25
C TYR A 186 -22.61 2.66 -1.91
N GLN A 187 -22.00 3.09 -3.02
CA GLN A 187 -22.51 4.20 -3.81
C GLN A 187 -23.91 3.91 -4.38
N GLU A 188 -24.15 2.71 -4.90
CA GLU A 188 -25.48 2.30 -5.37
C GLU A 188 -26.53 2.36 -4.25
N TYR A 189 -26.16 1.96 -3.02
CA TYR A 189 -27.00 2.14 -1.83
C TYR A 189 -27.29 3.62 -1.57
N LYS A 190 -26.27 4.49 -1.54
CA LYS A 190 -26.46 5.94 -1.33
C LYS A 190 -27.33 6.58 -2.41
N ASN A 191 -27.20 6.15 -3.66
CA ASN A 191 -28.05 6.59 -4.76
C ASN A 191 -29.50 6.10 -4.57
N SER A 192 -29.69 4.86 -4.15
CA SER A 192 -31.02 4.30 -3.86
C SER A 192 -31.73 5.04 -2.71
N GLN A 193 -30.98 5.50 -1.70
CA GLN A 193 -31.53 6.31 -0.60
C GLN A 193 -32.08 7.67 -1.07
N GLN A 194 -31.65 8.21 -2.21
CA GLN A 194 -32.19 9.47 -2.73
C GLN A 194 -33.68 9.33 -3.11
N ASN A 195 -34.09 8.14 -3.57
CA ASN A 195 -35.46 7.83 -3.96
C ASN A 195 -36.26 7.15 -2.84
N ASN A 196 -35.59 6.46 -1.91
CA ASN A 196 -36.19 5.87 -0.73
C ASN A 196 -35.34 6.18 0.52
N PRO A 197 -35.55 7.32 1.19
CA PRO A 197 -34.72 7.76 2.32
C PRO A 197 -34.71 6.80 3.52
N ASN A 198 -35.73 5.96 3.66
CA ASN A 198 -35.85 5.00 4.73
C ASN A 198 -35.20 3.65 4.40
N LEU A 199 -34.66 3.47 3.18
CA LEU A 199 -33.97 2.25 2.79
C LEU A 199 -32.77 2.03 3.71
N THR A 200 -32.81 0.93 4.45
CA THR A 200 -31.70 0.49 5.27
C THR A 200 -30.68 -0.28 4.44
N ILE A 201 -29.44 -0.34 4.91
CA ILE A 201 -28.37 -1.07 4.23
C ILE A 201 -28.64 -2.57 4.15
N GLU A 202 -29.33 -3.14 5.14
CA GLU A 202 -29.67 -4.56 5.18
C GLU A 202 -30.79 -4.89 4.19
N GLU A 203 -31.79 -4.01 4.05
CA GLU A 203 -32.81 -4.13 3.00
C GLU A 203 -32.19 -4.02 1.60
N PHE A 204 -31.24 -3.09 1.41
CA PHE A 204 -30.53 -2.95 0.14
C PHE A 204 -29.76 -4.23 -0.21
N LYS A 205 -28.95 -4.75 0.72
CA LYS A 205 -28.20 -6.01 0.51
C LYS A 205 -29.11 -7.18 0.17
N LYS A 206 -30.25 -7.32 0.87
CA LYS A 206 -31.22 -8.37 0.58
C LYS A 206 -31.78 -8.23 -0.84
N SER A 207 -32.13 -7.01 -1.26
CA SER A 207 -32.62 -6.76 -2.61
C SER A 207 -31.60 -7.12 -3.69
N CYS A 208 -30.29 -6.90 -3.44
CA CYS A 208 -29.24 -7.33 -4.35
C CYS A 208 -29.19 -8.85 -4.49
N ILE A 209 -29.30 -9.59 -3.37
CA ILE A 209 -29.30 -11.06 -3.37
C ILE A 209 -30.53 -11.60 -4.13
N ASP A 210 -31.71 -11.07 -3.85
CA ASP A 210 -32.96 -11.51 -4.48
C ASP A 210 -32.93 -11.30 -6.02
N GLN A 211 -32.37 -10.17 -6.48
CA GLN A 211 -32.16 -9.92 -7.91
C GLN A 211 -31.19 -10.93 -8.56
N CYS A 212 -30.21 -11.43 -7.80
CA CYS A 212 -29.26 -12.44 -8.27
C CYS A 212 -29.93 -13.82 -8.41
N GLU A 213 -30.77 -14.22 -7.46
CA GLU A 213 -31.45 -15.52 -7.49
C GLU A 213 -32.43 -15.63 -8.66
N HIS A 214 -33.18 -14.56 -8.94
CA HIS A 214 -34.12 -14.55 -10.06
C HIS A 214 -33.44 -14.69 -11.44
N LYS A 215 -32.25 -14.10 -11.64
CA LYS A 215 -31.51 -14.25 -12.91
C LYS A 215 -30.91 -15.64 -13.10
N ASN A 216 -30.42 -16.28 -12.02
CA ASN A 216 -29.88 -17.65 -12.10
C ASN A 216 -30.95 -18.70 -12.43
N GLN A 217 -32.17 -18.53 -11.90
CA GLN A 217 -33.30 -19.42 -12.21
C GLN A 217 -33.78 -19.28 -13.67
N GLN A 218 -33.59 -18.12 -14.30
CA GLN A 218 -33.91 -17.92 -15.72
C GLN A 218 -32.83 -18.52 -16.64
N LYS A 219 -31.54 -18.39 -16.30
CA LYS A 219 -30.44 -19.05 -17.05
C LYS A 219 -30.51 -20.58 -16.97
N GLY A 220 -31.00 -21.16 -15.87
CA GLY A 220 -31.15 -22.62 -15.70
C GLY A 220 -32.33 -23.26 -16.44
N LYS A 221 -33.30 -22.47 -16.91
CA LYS A 221 -34.49 -22.96 -17.66
C LYS A 221 -34.32 -22.92 -19.18
N ASN A 222 -33.25 -22.29 -19.68
CA ASN A 222 -32.93 -22.16 -21.11
C ASN A 222 -31.78 -23.09 -21.54
N LYS A 223 -31.47 -24.13 -20.76
CA LYS A 223 -30.51 -25.19 -21.11
C LYS A 223 -31.22 -26.49 -21.43
#